data_AF-A0A378BMY3-F1
#
_entry.id   AF-A0A378BMY3-F1
#
_cell.length_a   1.000
_cell.length_b   1.000
_cell.length_c   1.000
_cell.angle_alpha   90.00
_cell.angle_beta   90.00
_cell.angle_gamma   90.00
#
_symmetry.space_group_name_H-M   'P 1'
#
loop_
_entity.id
_entity.type
_entity.pdbx_description
1 polymer ?
#
loop_
_entity_poly.entity_id
_entity_poly.type
_entity_poly.pdbx_seq_one_letter_code
_entity_poly.pdbx_strand_id
1 'polypeptide(L)'
;MTTHARVTLLSGLIISALLLTGCDNSDNQQPHAQAPQVTVHVVNSAPLSVTTELPGRTSAFRVAEVRPQVSGIILKRNFVEGSDVEAGQSLYQIDPATYQAAWNSAKGDEAKAEAAAAIAHLTVKTLRSTAGY
;
A
#
# COMPACT_ATOMS: atom_id res chain seq x y z
N MET A 1 69.71 16.66 -106.46
CA MET A 1 68.30 16.36 -106.76
C MET A 1 67.96 15.01 -106.14
N THR A 2 66.88 14.96 -105.35
CA THR A 2 66.18 13.79 -104.73
C THR A 2 67.01 12.95 -103.73
N THR A 3 67.02 13.13 -102.41
CA THR A 3 66.15 13.75 -101.39
C THR A 3 64.70 13.19 -101.33
N HIS A 4 64.31 12.70 -100.15
CA HIS A 4 62.93 12.49 -99.63
C HIS A 4 62.26 11.10 -99.70
N ALA A 5 62.60 10.18 -100.61
CA ALA A 5 61.83 8.92 -100.75
C ALA A 5 62.14 7.79 -99.74
N ARG A 6 63.33 7.78 -99.12
CA ARG A 6 63.74 6.73 -98.16
C ARG A 6 63.45 7.08 -96.69
N VAL A 7 63.25 8.36 -96.38
CA VAL A 7 63.04 8.85 -95.00
C VAL A 7 61.57 8.77 -94.58
N THR A 8 60.63 8.89 -95.52
CA THR A 8 59.19 8.73 -95.27
C THR A 8 58.78 7.29 -94.91
N LEU A 9 59.55 6.28 -95.32
CA LEU A 9 59.31 4.88 -94.95
C LEU A 9 59.77 4.54 -93.52
N LEU A 10 60.80 5.22 -92.99
CA LEU A 10 61.23 5.05 -91.58
C LEU A 10 60.31 5.78 -90.58
N SER A 11 59.74 6.93 -90.96
CA SER A 11 58.81 7.67 -90.08
C SER A 11 57.47 6.94 -89.87
N GLY A 12 57.02 6.12 -90.83
CA GLY A 12 55.79 5.33 -90.70
C GLY A 12 55.91 4.17 -89.70
N LEU A 13 57.09 3.52 -89.62
CA LEU A 13 57.32 2.37 -88.73
C LEU A 13 57.42 2.80 -87.25
N ILE A 14 57.95 4.00 -86.99
CA ILE A 14 58.10 4.53 -85.63
C ILE A 14 56.74 4.97 -85.06
N ILE A 15 55.84 5.52 -85.88
CA ILE A 15 54.49 5.91 -85.44
C ILE A 15 53.64 4.67 -85.09
N SER A 16 53.81 3.56 -85.82
CA SER A 16 53.11 2.31 -85.52
C SER A 16 53.59 1.63 -84.24
N ALA A 17 54.82 1.89 -83.79
CA ALA A 17 55.37 1.36 -82.54
C ALA A 17 54.89 2.14 -81.30
N LEU A 18 54.56 3.44 -81.44
CA LEU A 18 54.01 4.24 -80.35
C LEU A 18 52.53 3.94 -80.05
N LEU A 19 51.79 3.37 -81.00
CA LEU A 19 50.39 2.99 -80.80
C LEU A 19 50.21 1.65 -80.05
N LEU A 20 51.28 0.92 -79.76
CA LEU A 20 51.23 -0.39 -79.07
C LEU A 20 51.53 -0.32 -77.56
N THR A 21 51.89 0.82 -76.98
CA THR A 21 52.25 0.93 -75.54
C THR A 21 51.08 1.29 -74.61
N GLY A 22 49.83 1.03 -75.01
CA GLY A 22 48.63 1.42 -74.27
C GLY A 22 47.94 0.34 -73.41
N CYS A 23 48.45 -0.89 -73.37
CA CYS A 23 47.92 -1.93 -72.47
C CYS A 23 48.70 -1.91 -71.15
N ASP A 24 48.28 -1.04 -70.22
CA ASP A 24 48.56 -1.20 -68.80
C ASP A 24 47.37 -1.93 -68.17
N ASN A 25 47.63 -3.10 -67.59
CA ASN A 25 46.65 -3.85 -66.81
C ASN A 25 46.55 -3.18 -65.45
N SER A 26 45.76 -2.12 -65.35
CA SER A 26 45.44 -1.50 -64.07
C SER A 26 44.52 -2.45 -63.29
N ASP A 27 45.01 -2.95 -62.16
CA ASP A 27 44.27 -3.74 -61.18
C ASP A 27 42.93 -3.05 -60.83
N ASN A 28 41.84 -3.60 -61.34
CA ASN A 28 40.50 -3.15 -61.02
C ASN A 28 40.07 -3.78 -59.69
N GLN A 29 40.62 -3.29 -58.58
CA GLN A 29 40.07 -3.58 -57.25
C GLN A 29 38.72 -2.87 -57.14
N GLN A 30 37.63 -3.64 -57.28
CA GLN A 30 36.29 -3.16 -56.94
C GLN A 30 36.28 -2.64 -55.49
N PRO A 31 35.78 -1.40 -55.25
CA PRO A 31 35.61 -0.90 -53.90
C PRO A 31 34.73 -1.87 -53.12
N HIS A 32 35.28 -2.52 -52.10
CA HIS A 32 34.48 -3.30 -51.17
C HIS A 32 33.58 -2.31 -50.43
N ALA A 33 32.28 -2.39 -50.68
CA ALA A 33 31.30 -1.59 -49.95
C ALA A 33 31.49 -1.84 -48.46
N GLN A 34 31.86 -0.81 -47.70
CA GLN A 34 32.04 -0.93 -46.26
C GLN A 34 30.68 -1.28 -45.65
N ALA A 35 30.60 -2.44 -45.00
CA ALA A 35 29.39 -2.87 -44.32
C ALA A 35 29.01 -1.81 -43.27
N PRO A 36 27.75 -1.33 -43.27
CA PRO A 36 27.32 -0.31 -42.34
C PRO A 36 27.50 -0.82 -40.91
N GLN A 37 28.17 -0.02 -40.09
CA GLN A 37 28.41 -0.34 -38.68
C GLN A 37 27.08 -0.24 -37.93
N VAL A 38 26.67 -1.32 -37.27
CA VAL A 38 25.46 -1.36 -36.45
C VAL A 38 25.81 -1.76 -35.02
N THR A 39 25.19 -1.09 -34.06
CA THR A 39 25.34 -1.41 -32.65
C THR A 39 24.26 -2.41 -32.25
N VAL A 40 24.68 -3.54 -31.68
CA VAL A 40 23.78 -4.60 -31.20
C VAL A 40 23.86 -4.69 -29.68
N HIS A 41 22.71 -4.71 -29.03
CA HIS A 41 22.59 -4.98 -27.59
C HIS A 41 21.91 -6.32 -27.39
N VAL A 42 22.57 -7.24 -26.67
CA VAL A 42 22.00 -8.53 -26.27
C VAL A 42 21.26 -8.33 -24.95
N VAL A 43 19.95 -8.53 -24.94
CA VAL A 43 19.09 -8.35 -23.77
C VAL A 43 18.93 -9.68 -23.05
N ASN A 44 19.16 -9.70 -21.74
CA ASN A 44 18.96 -10.88 -20.90
C ASN A 44 17.71 -10.71 -20.03
N SER A 45 16.95 -11.78 -19.86
CA SER A 45 15.82 -11.78 -18.94
C SER A 45 16.33 -11.77 -17.51
N ALA A 46 15.85 -10.80 -16.72
CA ALA A 46 16.08 -10.72 -15.29
C ALA A 46 14.73 -10.49 -14.60
N PRO A 47 14.52 -11.07 -13.40
CA PRO A 47 13.30 -10.82 -12.64
C PRO A 47 13.23 -9.33 -12.27
N LEU A 48 12.12 -8.69 -12.61
CA LEU A 48 11.82 -7.30 -12.30
C LEU A 48 10.58 -7.24 -11.41
N SER A 49 10.77 -6.79 -10.16
CA SER A 49 9.64 -6.52 -9.25
C SER A 49 8.95 -5.24 -9.69
N VAL A 50 7.72 -5.35 -10.16
CA VAL A 50 6.87 -4.21 -10.49
C VAL A 50 6.01 -3.90 -9.27
N THR A 51 6.25 -2.74 -8.64
CA THR A 51 5.40 -2.22 -7.57
C THR A 51 4.49 -1.12 -8.12
N THR A 52 3.32 -0.95 -7.51
CA THR A 52 2.38 0.12 -7.86
C THR A 52 1.98 0.81 -6.57
N GLU A 53 2.22 2.11 -6.50
CA GLU A 53 1.83 2.92 -5.36
C GLU A 53 0.37 3.33 -5.52
N LEU A 54 -0.43 3.03 -4.50
CA LEU A 54 -1.84 3.38 -4.45
C LEU A 54 -2.11 4.14 -3.15
N PRO A 55 -2.97 5.17 -3.18
CA PRO A 55 -3.36 5.88 -1.97
C PRO A 55 -4.19 4.95 -1.07
N GLY A 56 -3.87 4.93 0.21
CA GLY A 56 -4.61 4.23 1.25
C GLY A 56 -4.84 5.11 2.47
N ARG A 57 -5.86 4.78 3.26
CA ARG A 57 -6.09 5.38 4.58
C ARG A 57 -6.09 4.26 5.62
N THR A 58 -5.49 4.54 6.77
CA THR A 58 -5.56 3.64 7.92
C THR A 58 -6.79 3.97 8.77
N SER A 59 -7.30 2.97 9.48
CA SER A 59 -8.36 3.13 10.46
C SER A 59 -7.93 2.50 11.78
N ALA A 60 -8.52 2.97 12.88
CA ALA A 60 -8.26 2.38 14.18
C ALA A 60 -8.81 0.95 14.23
N PHE A 61 -8.08 0.04 14.89
CA PHE A 61 -8.53 -1.35 15.07
C PHE A 61 -9.85 -1.43 15.83
N ARG A 62 -10.08 -0.51 16.78
CA ARG A 62 -11.35 -0.33 17.48
C ARG A 62 -11.62 1.15 17.62
N VAL A 63 -12.86 1.54 17.35
CA VAL A 63 -13.38 2.89 17.62
C VAL A 63 -14.52 2.71 18.61
N ALA A 64 -14.40 3.33 19.78
CA ALA A 64 -15.43 3.32 20.81
C ALA A 64 -15.94 4.74 20.99
N GLU A 65 -17.17 4.99 20.54
CA GLU A 65 -17.86 6.25 20.81
C GLU A 65 -18.55 6.17 22.18
N VAL A 66 -18.11 7.03 23.09
CA VAL A 66 -18.70 7.11 24.43
C VAL A 66 -20.01 7.87 24.35
N ARG A 67 -21.13 7.15 24.48
CA ARG A 67 -22.48 7.72 24.52
C ARG A 67 -23.11 7.52 25.89
N PRO A 68 -23.67 8.57 26.52
CA PRO A 68 -24.34 8.43 27.81
C PRO A 68 -25.55 7.49 27.66
N GLN A 69 -25.64 6.50 28.55
CA GLN A 69 -26.77 5.56 28.61
C GLN A 69 -27.93 6.10 29.47
N VAL A 70 -27.66 7.15 30.24
CA VAL A 70 -28.59 7.78 31.18
C VAL A 70 -28.54 9.29 31.00
N SER A 71 -29.66 9.95 31.23
CA SER A 71 -29.77 11.41 31.13
C SER A 71 -29.28 12.08 32.40
N GLY A 72 -28.69 13.27 32.29
CA GLY A 72 -28.32 14.07 33.46
C GLY A 72 -27.25 15.10 33.14
N ILE A 73 -26.92 15.91 34.14
CA ILE A 73 -25.89 16.95 34.03
C ILE A 73 -24.53 16.29 34.29
N ILE A 74 -23.52 16.63 33.48
CA ILE A 74 -22.13 16.23 33.74
C ILE A 74 -21.59 17.08 34.89
N LEU A 75 -21.26 16.46 36.02
CA LEU A 75 -20.68 17.13 37.18
C LEU A 75 -19.16 17.23 37.07
N LYS A 76 -18.51 16.18 36.56
CA LYS A 76 -17.05 16.10 36.53
C LYS A 76 -16.53 15.23 35.38
N ARG A 77 -15.40 15.64 34.80
CA ARG A 77 -14.55 14.82 33.93
C ARG A 77 -13.45 14.17 34.77
N ASN A 78 -13.31 12.86 34.68
CA ASN A 78 -12.45 12.03 35.55
C ASN A 78 -11.22 11.47 34.82
N PHE A 79 -10.84 12.06 33.69
CA PHE A 79 -9.66 11.68 32.91
C PHE A 79 -8.98 12.91 32.30
N VAL A 80 -7.74 12.72 31.83
CA VAL A 80 -6.97 13.74 31.11
C VAL A 80 -7.17 13.53 29.62
N GLU A 81 -7.48 14.60 28.89
CA GLU A 81 -7.70 14.51 27.46
C GLU A 81 -6.42 14.10 26.72
N GLY A 82 -6.55 13.14 25.79
CA GLY A 82 -5.43 12.59 25.03
C GLY A 82 -4.60 11.54 25.78
N SER A 83 -4.94 11.19 27.02
CA SER A 83 -4.29 10.08 27.73
C SER A 83 -4.93 8.73 27.39
N ASP A 84 -4.19 7.65 27.63
CA ASP A 84 -4.76 6.30 27.64
C ASP A 84 -5.72 6.14 28.83
N VAL A 85 -6.74 5.30 28.64
CA VAL A 85 -7.74 4.96 29.66
C VAL A 85 -7.94 3.46 29.73
N GLU A 86 -8.22 2.96 30.93
CA GLU A 86 -8.46 1.54 31.17
C GLU A 86 -9.95 1.19 31.05
N ALA A 87 -10.24 -0.08 30.78
CA ALA A 87 -11.61 -0.57 30.75
C ALA A 87 -12.26 -0.45 32.14
N GLY A 88 -13.45 0.14 32.19
CA GLY A 88 -14.18 0.39 33.45
C GLY A 88 -13.76 1.65 34.20
N GLN A 89 -12.74 2.39 33.73
CA GLN A 89 -12.37 3.68 34.30
C GLN A 89 -13.53 4.68 34.15
N SER A 90 -13.85 5.39 35.23
CA SER A 90 -14.85 6.46 35.19
C SER A 90 -14.33 7.60 34.31
N LEU A 91 -15.05 7.88 33.22
CA LEU A 91 -14.73 9.00 32.33
C LEU A 91 -15.48 10.28 32.74
N TYR A 92 -16.76 10.14 33.05
CA TYR A 92 -17.63 11.25 33.42
C TYR A 92 -18.50 10.88 34.62
N GLN A 93 -18.65 11.83 35.54
CA GLN A 93 -19.64 11.74 36.60
C GLN A 93 -20.90 12.48 36.16
N ILE A 94 -21.99 11.73 35.96
CA ILE A 94 -23.32 12.28 35.74
C ILE A 94 -23.96 12.51 37.13
N ASP A 95 -24.76 13.56 37.27
CA ASP A 95 -25.51 13.83 38.50
C ASP A 95 -26.35 12.61 38.90
N PRO A 96 -26.05 11.97 40.05
CA PRO A 96 -26.72 10.75 40.43
C PRO A 96 -28.04 11.01 41.16
N ALA A 97 -28.43 12.25 41.50
CA ALA A 97 -29.51 12.52 42.46
C ALA A 97 -30.80 11.72 42.21
N THR A 98 -31.33 11.75 40.99
CA THR A 98 -32.54 11.01 40.60
C THR A 98 -32.33 9.49 40.63
N TYR A 99 -31.18 9.01 40.17
CA TYR A 99 -30.85 7.59 40.15
C TYR A 99 -30.59 7.04 41.55
N GLN A 100 -29.95 7.82 42.41
CA GLN A 100 -29.70 7.49 43.81
C GLN A 100 -31.01 7.43 44.60
N ALA A 101 -31.94 8.36 44.35
CA ALA A 101 -33.26 8.32 44.96
C ALA A 101 -34.04 7.05 44.54
N ALA A 102 -34.04 6.72 43.25
CA ALA A 102 -34.66 5.49 42.75
C ALA A 102 -34.02 4.22 43.34
N TRP A 103 -32.69 4.19 43.42
CA TRP A 103 -31.95 3.09 44.04
C TRP A 103 -32.28 2.94 45.53
N ASN A 104 -32.34 4.05 46.28
CA ASN A 104 -32.73 4.04 47.69
C ASN A 104 -34.16 3.52 47.88
N SER A 105 -35.09 3.90 47.01
CA SER A 105 -36.47 3.39 47.03
C SER A 105 -36.51 1.88 46.80
N ALA A 106 -35.84 1.41 45.75
CA ALA A 106 -35.79 -0.01 45.42
C ALA A 106 -35.17 -0.85 46.56
N LYS A 107 -34.13 -0.32 47.21
CA LYS A 107 -33.53 -0.95 48.40
C LYS A 107 -34.46 -0.99 49.61
N GLY A 108 -35.29 0.03 49.79
CA GLY A 108 -36.34 0.03 50.81
C GLY A 108 -37.40 -1.04 50.53
N ASP A 109 -37.81 -1.19 49.28
CA ASP A 109 -38.76 -2.21 48.85
C ASP A 109 -38.19 -3.62 48.99
N GLU A 110 -36.91 -3.82 48.67
CA GLU A 110 -36.16 -5.06 48.92
C GLU A 110 -36.19 -5.42 50.41
N ALA A 111 -35.80 -4.51 51.30
CA ALA A 111 -35.79 -4.76 52.74
C ALA A 111 -37.19 -5.09 53.29
N LYS A 112 -38.23 -4.42 52.78
CA LYS A 112 -39.62 -4.72 53.14
C LYS A 112 -40.03 -6.13 52.69
N ALA A 113 -39.65 -6.52 51.48
CA ALA A 113 -39.94 -7.86 50.94
C ALA A 113 -39.20 -8.95 51.72
N GLU A 114 -37.92 -8.73 52.05
CA GLU A 114 -37.13 -9.63 52.89
C GLU A 114 -37.75 -9.81 54.28
N ALA A 115 -38.18 -8.72 54.91
CA ALA A 115 -38.85 -8.78 56.21
C ALA A 115 -40.18 -9.56 56.12
N ALA A 116 -40.98 -9.33 55.08
CA ALA A 116 -42.23 -10.05 54.88
C ALA A 116 -41.99 -11.56 54.65
N ALA A 117 -40.98 -11.91 53.86
CA ALA A 117 -40.58 -13.31 53.64
C ALA A 117 -40.11 -13.96 54.94
N ALA A 118 -39.29 -13.26 55.74
CA ALA A 118 -38.83 -13.74 57.04
C ALA A 118 -40.01 -14.01 57.99
N ILE A 119 -40.97 -13.08 58.08
CA ILE A 119 -42.18 -13.26 58.89
C ILE A 119 -42.99 -14.46 58.40
N ALA A 120 -43.17 -14.63 57.09
CA ALA A 120 -43.88 -15.77 56.52
C ALA A 120 -43.19 -17.10 56.87
N HIS A 121 -41.85 -17.17 56.76
CA HIS A 121 -41.07 -18.33 57.16
C HIS A 121 -41.20 -18.65 58.66
N LEU A 122 -41.13 -17.64 59.52
CA LEU A 122 -41.32 -17.81 60.96
C LEU A 122 -42.73 -18.30 61.29
N THR A 123 -43.74 -17.76 60.62
CA THR A 123 -45.15 -18.17 60.80
C THR A 123 -45.35 -19.63 60.41
N VAL A 124 -44.77 -20.09 59.31
CA VAL A 124 -44.82 -21.51 58.91
C VAL A 124 -44.12 -22.39 59.95
N LYS A 125 -42.96 -21.95 60.47
CA LYS A 125 -42.20 -22.69 61.48
C LYS A 125 -42.97 -22.85 62.79
N THR A 126 -43.60 -21.78 63.28
CA THR A 126 -44.39 -21.82 64.52
C THR A 126 -45.61 -22.71 64.35
N LEU A 127 -46.36 -22.57 63.25
CA LEU A 127 -47.53 -23.40 62.97
C LEU A 127 -47.21 -24.90 62.92
N ARG A 128 -46.06 -25.29 62.36
CA ARG A 128 -45.61 -26.69 62.37
C ARG A 128 -45.37 -27.19 63.80
N SER A 129 -44.65 -26.42 64.61
CA SER A 129 -44.32 -26.81 65.99
C SER A 129 -45.55 -26.94 66.89
N THR A 130 -46.58 -26.11 66.69
CA THR A 130 -47.82 -26.16 67.49
C THR A 130 -48.78 -27.25 67.02
N ALA A 131 -48.71 -27.63 65.74
CA ALA A 131 -49.55 -28.70 65.17
C ALA A 131 -49.06 -30.13 65.51
N GLY A 132 -48.00 -30.29 66.32
CA GLY A 132 -47.60 -31.59 66.86
C GLY A 132 -46.96 -32.55 65.83
N TYR A 133 -46.33 -32.01 64.78
CA TYR A 133 -45.40 -32.73 63.91
C TYR A 133 -43.95 -32.29 64.20
#